data_AF-A0A0W1RIW5-F1
#
_entry.id   AF-A0A0W1RIW5-F1
#
_cell.length_a   1.000
_cell.length_b   1.000
_cell.length_c   1.000
_cell.angle_alpha   90.00
_cell.angle_beta   90.00
_cell.angle_gamma   90.00
#
_symmetry.space_group_name_H-M   'P 1'
#
loop_
_entity.id
_entity.type
_entity.pdbx_description
1 polymer ?
#
loop_
_entity_poly.entity_id
_entity_poly.type
_entity_poly.pdbx_seq_one_letter_code
_entity_poly.pdbx_strand_id
1 'polypeptide(L)'
;MSVDSLSQTLDEVREFTNLVEVAFLVLSQTRSSEVTESQVAALEELKQVYNEWIWEYPALLMSKETAKGPNAPTLRKWSAQKHFSVEDNLQKHIDSVSESCVDAGLVPGSAQYPEHDDDVERIGRTAALQAMRRDG
;
A
#
# COMPACT_ATOMS: atom_id res chain seq x y z
N MET A 1 14.83 -9.62 13.06
CA MET A 1 13.73 -9.47 12.09
C MET A 1 14.25 -9.93 10.75
N SER A 2 13.68 -11.00 10.20
CA SER A 2 14.00 -11.41 8.82
C SER A 2 13.20 -10.52 7.86
N VAL A 3 13.69 -10.33 6.63
CA VAL A 3 12.87 -9.75 5.55
C VAL A 3 11.57 -10.55 5.38
N ASP A 4 11.62 -11.86 5.64
CA ASP A 4 10.48 -12.79 5.60
C ASP A 4 9.38 -12.49 6.64
N SER A 5 9.69 -11.73 7.70
CA SER A 5 8.64 -11.29 8.63
C SER A 5 7.88 -10.09 8.09
N LEU A 6 8.55 -9.15 7.42
CA LEU A 6 7.90 -7.97 6.86
C LEU A 6 7.02 -8.30 5.65
N SER A 7 7.29 -9.40 4.94
CA SER A 7 6.41 -9.83 3.85
C SER A 7 4.99 -10.16 4.31
N GLN A 8 4.76 -10.37 5.61
CA GLN A 8 3.43 -10.61 6.18
C GLN A 8 2.49 -9.40 6.08
N THR A 9 3.02 -8.18 5.88
CA THR A 9 2.21 -6.98 5.74
C THR A 9 2.22 -6.44 4.32
N LEU A 10 2.92 -7.11 3.40
CA LEU A 10 3.22 -6.54 2.09
C LEU A 10 1.99 -6.51 1.20
N ASP A 11 1.13 -7.51 1.28
CA ASP A 11 -0.02 -7.63 0.39
C ASP A 11 -1.03 -6.51 0.64
N GLU A 12 -1.40 -6.24 1.89
CA GLU A 12 -2.34 -5.17 2.25
C GLU A 12 -1.74 -3.78 2.00
N VAL A 13 -0.45 -3.59 2.32
CA VAL A 13 0.22 -2.32 2.03
C VAL A 13 0.27 -2.07 0.52
N ARG A 14 0.60 -3.10 -0.28
CA ARG A 14 0.64 -3.00 -1.73
C ARG A 14 -0.73 -2.72 -2.31
N GLU A 15 -1.76 -3.43 -1.86
CA GLU A 15 -3.13 -3.23 -2.30
C GLU A 15 -3.58 -1.79 -2.09
N PHE A 16 -3.37 -1.25 -0.89
CA PHE A 16 -3.68 0.14 -0.60
C PHE A 16 -2.84 1.12 -1.44
N THR A 17 -1.53 0.89 -1.59
CA THR A 17 -0.71 1.80 -2.40
C THR A 17 -1.10 1.75 -3.87
N ASN A 18 -1.50 0.60 -4.40
CA ASN A 18 -2.03 0.49 -5.76
C ASN A 18 -3.31 1.32 -5.91
N LEU A 19 -4.22 1.28 -4.93
CA LEU A 19 -5.42 2.11 -4.93
C LEU A 19 -5.09 3.61 -4.95
N VAL A 20 -4.12 4.03 -4.15
CA VAL A 20 -3.64 5.43 -4.12
C VAL A 20 -3.03 5.83 -5.47
N GLU A 21 -2.17 4.99 -6.04
CA GLU A 21 -1.55 5.23 -7.36
C GLU A 21 -2.61 5.36 -8.45
N VAL A 22 -3.61 4.48 -8.42
CA VAL A 22 -4.75 4.47 -9.34
C VAL A 22 -5.56 5.77 -9.23
N ALA A 23 -5.88 6.21 -8.02
CA ALA A 23 -6.60 7.47 -7.80
C ALA A 23 -5.80 8.68 -8.31
N PHE A 24 -4.50 8.73 -8.05
CA PHE A 24 -3.64 9.80 -8.56
C PHE A 24 -3.46 9.76 -10.07
N LEU A 25 -3.45 8.58 -10.70
CA LEU A 25 -3.43 8.46 -12.16
C LEU A 25 -4.65 9.15 -12.78
N VAL A 26 -5.86 8.87 -12.28
CA VAL A 26 -7.09 9.53 -12.75
C VAL A 26 -7.02 11.04 -12.55
N LEU A 27 -6.60 11.50 -11.37
CA LEU A 27 -6.50 12.93 -11.07
C LEU A 27 -5.44 13.64 -11.91
N SER A 28 -4.35 12.96 -12.27
CA SER A 28 -3.31 13.54 -13.14
C SER A 28 -3.82 13.85 -14.55
N GLN A 29 -4.89 13.17 -14.98
CA GLN A 29 -5.55 13.36 -16.27
C GLN A 29 -6.79 14.28 -16.16
N THR A 30 -7.21 14.61 -14.94
CA THR A 30 -8.39 15.44 -14.67
C THR A 30 -7.99 16.90 -14.61
N ARG A 31 -8.69 17.78 -15.34
CA ARG A 31 -8.42 19.23 -15.23
C ARG A 31 -8.85 19.71 -13.86
N SER A 32 -8.11 20.66 -13.27
CA SER A 32 -8.41 21.16 -11.92
C SER A 32 -9.84 21.73 -11.77
N SER A 33 -10.44 22.23 -12.84
CA SER A 33 -11.84 22.72 -12.86
C SER A 33 -12.89 21.61 -12.87
N GLU A 34 -12.49 20.36 -13.10
CA GLU A 34 -13.36 19.18 -13.21
C GLU A 34 -13.27 18.27 -11.99
N VAL A 35 -12.39 18.57 -11.04
CA VAL A 35 -12.28 17.83 -9.77
C VAL A 35 -13.58 18.01 -8.99
N THR A 36 -14.17 16.90 -8.57
CA THR A 36 -15.45 16.90 -7.86
C THR A 36 -15.27 16.85 -6.34
N GLU A 37 -16.31 17.25 -5.60
CA GLU A 37 -16.32 17.11 -4.14
C GLU A 37 -16.24 15.65 -3.69
N SER A 38 -16.84 14.71 -4.45
CA SER A 38 -16.75 13.27 -4.16
C SER A 38 -15.32 12.74 -4.28
N GLN A 39 -14.55 13.21 -5.26
CA GLN A 39 -13.14 12.86 -5.39
C GLN A 39 -12.31 13.38 -4.22
N VAL A 40 -12.59 14.61 -3.77
CA VAL A 40 -11.91 15.18 -2.59
C VAL A 40 -12.25 14.39 -1.33
N ALA A 41 -13.51 14.00 -1.14
CA ALA A 41 -13.93 13.19 0.00
C ALA A 41 -13.23 11.82 0.02
N ALA A 42 -13.17 11.12 -1.12
CA ALA A 42 -12.47 9.84 -1.23
C ALA A 42 -10.96 9.97 -0.94
N LEU A 43 -10.31 11.08 -1.35
CA LEU A 43 -8.91 11.34 -1.00
C LEU A 43 -8.70 11.56 0.51
N GLU A 44 -9.64 12.22 1.19
CA GLU A 44 -9.59 12.38 2.64
C GLU A 44 -9.77 11.03 3.36
N GLU A 45 -10.62 10.15 2.85
CA GLU A 45 -10.75 8.77 3.36
C GLU A 45 -9.48 7.95 3.13
N LEU A 46 -8.85 8.04 1.95
CA LEU A 46 -7.55 7.41 1.69
C LEU A 46 -6.49 7.90 2.70
N LYS A 47 -6.43 9.22 2.93
CA LYS A 47 -5.53 9.81 3.91
C LYS A 47 -5.81 9.28 5.32
N GLN A 48 -7.08 9.10 5.70
CA GLN A 48 -7.45 8.54 6.99
C GLN A 48 -6.99 7.09 7.12
N VAL A 49 -7.30 6.25 6.12
CA VAL A 49 -6.88 4.82 6.11
C VAL A 49 -5.36 4.70 6.19
N TYR A 50 -4.63 5.56 5.45
CA TYR A 50 -3.18 5.62 5.56
C TYR A 50 -2.74 5.90 7.00
N ASN A 51 -3.20 7.03 7.56
CA ASN A 51 -2.78 7.57 8.86
C ASN A 51 -3.22 6.75 10.08
N GLU A 52 -4.23 5.90 9.95
CA GLU A 52 -4.74 5.11 11.06
C GLU A 52 -4.35 3.63 10.97
N TRP A 53 -4.10 3.11 9.76
CA TRP A 53 -4.00 1.66 9.55
C TRP A 53 -2.73 1.25 8.80
N ILE A 54 -2.51 1.81 7.61
CA ILE A 54 -1.49 1.30 6.68
C ILE A 54 -0.07 1.50 7.20
N TRP A 55 0.26 2.68 7.73
CA TRP A 55 1.60 2.89 8.26
C TRP A 55 1.82 2.12 9.59
N GLU A 56 0.77 2.00 10.40
CA GLU A 56 0.85 1.41 11.73
C GLU A 56 1.11 -0.10 11.64
N TYR A 57 0.51 -0.76 10.65
CA TYR A 57 0.58 -2.22 10.49
C TYR A 57 2.03 -2.77 10.43
N PRO A 58 2.88 -2.40 9.46
CA PRO A 58 4.28 -2.83 9.43
C PRO A 58 5.09 -2.28 10.62
N ALA A 59 4.78 -1.07 11.11
CA ALA A 59 5.50 -0.47 12.23
C ALA A 59 5.32 -1.28 13.53
N LEU A 60 4.11 -1.79 13.78
CA LEU A 60 3.81 -2.67 14.92
C LEU A 60 4.54 -3.99 14.80
N LEU A 61 4.61 -4.57 13.60
CA LEU A 61 5.36 -5.81 13.37
C LEU A 61 6.85 -5.60 13.65
N MET A 62 7.43 -4.54 13.12
CA MET A 62 8.82 -4.17 13.39
C MET A 62 9.05 -3.97 14.89
N SER A 63 8.15 -3.25 15.58
CA SER A 63 8.24 -3.00 17.02
C SER A 63 8.18 -4.30 17.83
N LYS A 64 7.26 -5.22 17.47
CA LYS A 64 7.15 -6.57 18.06
C LYS A 64 8.44 -7.37 17.92
N GLU A 65 9.09 -7.32 16.77
CA GLU A 65 10.25 -8.15 16.45
C GLU A 65 11.59 -7.54 16.88
N THR A 66 11.67 -6.21 17.00
CA THR A 66 12.97 -5.51 17.11
C THR A 66 13.16 -4.67 18.36
N ALA A 67 12.11 -4.45 19.17
CA ALA A 67 12.24 -3.65 20.39
C ALA A 67 13.34 -4.19 21.31
N LYS A 68 14.17 -3.29 21.86
CA LYS A 68 15.31 -3.58 22.76
C LYS A 68 15.28 -2.63 23.96
N GLY A 69 16.04 -2.96 25.00
CA GLY A 69 16.14 -2.17 26.22
C GLY A 69 15.16 -2.57 27.33
N PRO A 70 15.14 -1.84 28.46
CA PRO A 70 14.40 -2.23 29.66
C PRO A 70 12.89 -2.41 29.45
N ASN A 71 12.31 -1.63 28.54
CA ASN A 71 10.87 -1.65 28.23
C ASN A 71 10.51 -2.62 27.09
N ALA A 72 11.47 -3.37 26.54
CA ALA A 72 11.22 -4.25 25.40
C ALA A 72 10.09 -5.28 25.63
N PRO A 73 9.98 -5.96 26.78
CA PRO A 73 8.89 -6.92 26.99
C PRO A 73 7.50 -6.27 26.89
N THR A 74 7.35 -5.07 27.47
CA THR A 74 6.10 -4.30 27.43
C THR A 74 5.77 -3.85 26.01
N LEU A 75 6.76 -3.30 25.29
CA LEU A 75 6.57 -2.84 23.91
C LEU A 75 6.21 -3.99 22.98
N ARG A 76 6.93 -5.12 23.05
CA ARG A 76 6.63 -6.28 22.20
C ARG A 76 5.23 -6.82 22.46
N LYS A 77 4.81 -6.90 23.72
CA LYS A 77 3.47 -7.34 24.10
C LYS A 77 2.39 -6.41 23.56
N TRP A 78 2.55 -5.09 23.78
CA TRP A 78 1.60 -4.10 23.29
C TRP A 78 1.52 -4.11 21.76
N SER A 79 2.67 -4.10 21.08
CA SER A 79 2.73 -4.13 19.62
C SER A 79 2.10 -5.41 19.04
N ALA A 80 2.30 -6.57 19.68
CA ALA A 80 1.65 -7.81 19.25
C ALA A 80 0.11 -7.75 19.34
N GLN A 81 -0.41 -7.23 20.46
CA GLN A 81 -1.85 -7.10 20.66
C GLN A 81 -2.47 -6.10 19.68
N LYS A 82 -1.83 -4.96 19.49
CA LYS A 82 -2.30 -3.92 18.58
C LYS A 82 -2.18 -4.36 17.12
N HIS A 83 -1.09 -5.05 16.74
CA HIS A 83 -0.91 -5.62 15.40
C HIS A 83 -2.06 -6.54 15.03
N PHE A 84 -2.41 -7.48 15.92
CA PHE A 84 -3.53 -8.40 15.70
C PHE A 84 -4.87 -7.65 15.51
N SER A 85 -5.10 -6.59 16.28
CA SER A 85 -6.29 -5.75 16.12
C SER A 85 -6.31 -4.99 14.80
N VAL A 86 -5.15 -4.54 14.31
CA VAL A 86 -5.03 -3.86 13.01
C VAL A 86 -5.26 -4.86 11.88
N GLU A 87 -4.59 -6.01 11.93
CA GLU A 87 -4.70 -7.11 10.95
C GLU A 87 -6.16 -7.56 10.74
N ASP A 88 -6.94 -7.74 11.81
CA ASP A 88 -8.33 -8.19 11.73
C ASP A 88 -9.31 -7.17 11.10
N ASN A 89 -8.90 -5.91 10.99
CA ASN A 89 -9.76 -4.81 10.52
C ASN A 89 -9.24 -4.10 9.28
N LEU A 90 -7.94 -4.20 8.98
CA LEU A 90 -7.29 -3.46 7.91
C LEU A 90 -7.95 -3.68 6.55
N GLN A 91 -8.22 -4.93 6.18
CA GLN A 91 -8.85 -5.24 4.90
C GLN A 91 -10.23 -4.56 4.75
N LYS A 92 -11.03 -4.52 5.82
CA LYS A 92 -12.35 -3.86 5.78
C LYS A 92 -12.23 -2.36 5.49
N HIS A 93 -11.19 -1.72 6.01
CA HIS A 93 -10.92 -0.31 5.74
C HIS A 93 -10.40 -0.08 4.32
N ILE A 94 -9.57 -0.99 3.79
CA ILE A 94 -9.13 -0.98 2.40
C ILE A 94 -10.32 -1.16 1.46
N ASP A 95 -11.17 -2.16 1.70
CA ASP A 95 -12.37 -2.43 0.89
C ASP A 95 -13.32 -1.23 0.89
N SER A 96 -13.58 -0.65 2.07
CA SER A 96 -14.48 0.51 2.20
C SER A 96 -13.97 1.72 1.41
N VAL A 97 -12.67 2.04 1.48
CA VAL A 97 -12.13 3.20 0.75
C VAL A 97 -11.96 2.89 -0.75
N SER A 98 -11.77 1.62 -1.11
CA SER A 98 -11.80 1.17 -2.50
C SER A 98 -13.17 1.41 -3.13
N GLU A 99 -14.25 1.06 -2.44
CA GLU A 99 -15.62 1.38 -2.87
C GLU A 99 -15.83 2.89 -3.01
N SER A 100 -15.40 3.70 -2.04
CA SER A 100 -15.46 5.17 -2.13
C SER A 100 -14.70 5.71 -3.35
N CYS A 101 -13.53 5.15 -3.67
CA CYS A 101 -12.78 5.51 -4.88
C CYS A 101 -13.51 5.12 -6.16
N VAL A 102 -14.16 3.96 -6.21
CA VAL A 102 -14.98 3.53 -7.35
C VAL A 102 -16.15 4.49 -7.55
N ASP A 103 -16.89 4.79 -6.50
CA ASP A 103 -18.07 5.68 -6.53
C ASP A 103 -17.70 7.12 -6.91
N ALA A 104 -16.51 7.58 -6.51
CA ALA A 104 -15.97 8.88 -6.89
C ALA A 104 -15.38 8.93 -8.31
N GLY A 105 -15.33 7.78 -9.02
CA GLY A 105 -14.72 7.69 -10.34
C GLY A 105 -13.20 7.86 -10.32
N LEU A 106 -12.54 7.53 -9.21
CA LEU A 106 -11.08 7.54 -9.05
C LEU A 106 -10.43 6.22 -9.46
N VAL A 107 -11.18 5.31 -10.07
CA VAL A 107 -10.65 4.09 -10.70
C VAL A 107 -10.77 4.25 -12.22
N PRO A 108 -9.67 4.06 -12.98
CA PRO A 108 -9.64 4.27 -14.41
C PRO A 108 -10.53 3.26 -15.12
N GLY A 109 -11.25 3.73 -16.14
CA GLY A 109 -11.82 2.86 -17.16
C GLY A 109 -10.71 2.24 -18.02
N SER A 110 -11.05 1.20 -18.79
CA SER A 110 -10.11 0.46 -19.65
C SER A 110 -9.33 1.33 -20.66
N ALA A 111 -9.81 2.53 -21.00
CA ALA A 111 -9.15 3.45 -21.92
C ALA A 111 -8.17 4.44 -21.25
N GLN A 112 -8.08 4.46 -19.91
CA GLN A 112 -7.26 5.41 -19.15
C GLN A 112 -5.92 4.85 -18.68
N TYR A 113 -5.70 3.54 -18.86
CA TYR A 113 -4.37 2.96 -18.74
C TYR A 113 -3.52 3.41 -19.93
N PRO A 114 -2.31 3.95 -19.70
CA PRO A 114 -1.35 4.18 -20.78
C PRO A 114 -1.10 2.85 -21.49
N GLU A 115 -0.95 2.86 -22.82
CA GLU A 115 -0.44 1.69 -23.52
C GLU A 115 0.93 1.33 -22.89
N HIS A 116 1.00 0.12 -22.36
CA HIS A 116 2.21 -0.39 -21.74
C HIS A 116 3.25 -0.62 -22.85
N ASP A 117 4.35 0.13 -22.84
CA ASP A 117 5.50 -0.19 -23.68
C ASP A 117 6.24 -1.37 -23.02
N ASP A 118 5.78 -2.58 -23.33
CA ASP A 118 6.26 -3.87 -22.80
C ASP A 118 7.78 -4.10 -23.01
N ASP A 119 8.43 -3.26 -23.82
CA ASP A 119 9.85 -3.38 -24.15
C ASP A 119 10.77 -3.00 -22.97
N VAL A 120 10.32 -2.18 -22.02
CA VAL A 120 11.16 -1.74 -20.89
C VAL A 120 11.27 -2.81 -19.79
N GLU A 121 10.19 -3.57 -19.56
CA GLU A 121 10.14 -4.58 -18.50
C GLU A 121 10.98 -5.84 -18.84
N ARG A 122 11.10 -6.16 -20.14
CA ARG A 122 11.91 -7.27 -20.62
C ARG A 122 13.40 -7.04 -20.40
N ILE A 123 13.87 -5.80 -20.48
CA ILE A 123 15.28 -5.45 -20.30
C ILE A 123 15.72 -5.65 -18.84
N GLY A 124 14.89 -5.26 -17.87
CA GLY A 124 15.17 -5.43 -16.44
C GLY A 124 15.26 -6.91 -16.01
N ARG A 125 14.32 -7.74 -16.50
CA ARG A 125 14.29 -9.18 -16.18
C ARG A 125 15.47 -9.94 -16.80
N THR A 126 15.87 -9.57 -18.01
CA THR A 126 16.99 -10.21 -18.71
C THR A 126 18.34 -9.81 -18.11
N ALA A 127 18.49 -8.55 -17.68
CA ALA A 127 19.68 -8.07 -16.98
C ALA A 127 19.86 -8.74 -15.59
N ALA A 128 18.77 -8.89 -14.83
CA ALA A 128 18.78 -9.57 -13.53
C ALA A 128 19.14 -11.07 -13.69
N LEU A 129 18.58 -11.75 -14.69
CA LEU A 129 18.90 -13.17 -14.97
C LEU A 129 20.34 -13.37 -15.47
N GLN A 130 20.91 -12.41 -16.20
CA GLN A 130 22.31 -12.45 -16.62
C GLN A 130 23.29 -12.17 -15.49
N ALA A 131 22.95 -11.26 -14.56
CA ALA A 131 23.75 -11.00 -13.37
C ALA A 131 23.84 -12.25 -12.47
N MET A 132 22.70 -12.94 -12.25
CA MET A 132 22.66 -14.16 -11.45
C MET A 132 23.39 -15.37 -12.08
N ARG A 133 23.67 -15.35 -13.39
CA ARG A 133 24.44 -16.40 -14.08
C ARG A 133 25.95 -16.17 -14.09
N ARG A 134 26.43 -14.96 -13.76
CA ARG A 134 27.87 -14.63 -13.76
C ARG A 134 28.54 -14.82 -12.39
N ASP A 135 27.75 -14.92 -11.33
CA ASP A 135 28.22 -15.10 -9.95
C ASP A 135 28.12 -16.56 -9.44
N GLY A 136 28.06 -17.53 -10.34
CA GLY A 136 28.01 -18.97 -10.05
C GLY A 136 29.21 -19.75 -10.56
#